data_AF-A0A920ESE6-F1
#
_entry.id   AF-A0A920ESE6-F1
#
_cell.length_a   1.000
_cell.length_b   1.000
_cell.length_c   1.000
_cell.angle_alpha   90.00
_cell.angle_beta   90.00
_cell.angle_gamma   90.00
#
_symmetry.space_group_name_H-M   'P 1'
#
loop_
_entity.id
_entity.type
_entity.pdbx_description
1 polymer ?
#
loop_
_entity_poly.entity_id
_entity_poly.type
_entity_poly.pdbx_seq_one_letter_code
_entity_poly.pdbx_strand_id
1 'polypeptide(L)' 'MSNNGRFTAKVRADGTLAGDSVVGSIHQVGAKLEGAPSCNGWTYWCFKRDGKRVLIDQLRKQIRDEMVAV' A
#
# COMPACT_ATOMS: atom_id res chain seq x y z
N MET A 1 1.99 5.79 2.36
CA MET A 1 3.45 6.10 2.38
C MET A 1 4.23 4.80 2.46
N SER A 2 5.46 4.74 1.95
CA SER A 2 6.31 3.55 2.08
C SER A 2 6.67 3.34 3.55
N ASN A 3 6.98 2.09 3.93
CA ASN A 3 7.26 1.75 5.34
C ASN A 3 8.43 2.56 5.91
N ASN A 4 9.51 2.71 5.13
CA ASN A 4 10.67 3.54 5.43
C ASN A 4 10.41 5.07 5.33
N GLY A 5 9.23 5.49 4.86
CA GLY A 5 8.84 6.89 4.74
C GLY A 5 9.43 7.66 3.55
N ARG A 6 10.19 7.00 2.66
CA ARG A 6 10.82 7.65 1.49
C ARG A 6 9.82 8.11 0.44
N PHE A 7 8.73 7.38 0.26
CA PHE A 7 7.78 7.61 -0.82
C PHE A 7 6.35 7.77 -0.32
N THR A 8 5.56 8.57 -1.03
CA THR A 8 4.12 8.73 -0.77
C THR A 8 3.33 8.50 -2.04
N ALA A 9 2.09 8.06 -1.88
CA ALA A 9 1.16 7.83 -2.98
C ALA A 9 -0.25 8.11 -2.49
N LYS A 10 -1.12 8.50 -3.42
CA LYS A 10 -2.55 8.73 -3.19
C LYS A 10 -3.34 7.53 -3.71
N VAL A 11 -4.33 7.09 -2.94
CA VAL A 11 -5.27 6.05 -3.35
C VAL A 11 -6.32 6.66 -4.28
N ARG A 12 -6.61 5.99 -5.39
CA ARG A 12 -7.68 6.34 -6.34
C ARG A 12 -8.92 5.49 -6.07
N ALA A 13 -10.08 5.94 -6.55
CA ALA A 13 -11.35 5.26 -6.32
C ALA A 13 -11.42 3.85 -6.92
N ASP A 14 -10.62 3.59 -7.97
CA ASP A 14 -10.47 2.29 -8.63
C ASP A 14 -9.50 1.33 -7.90
N GLY A 15 -8.95 1.73 -6.75
CA GLY A 15 -7.99 0.94 -5.98
C GLY A 15 -6.54 1.04 -6.48
N THR A 16 -6.26 1.80 -7.53
CA THR A 16 -4.89 2.09 -7.96
C THR A 16 -4.23 3.14 -7.07
N LEU A 17 -2.90 3.18 -7.08
CA LEU A 17 -2.10 4.24 -6.47
C LEU A 17 -1.61 5.21 -7.54
N ALA A 18 -1.58 6.50 -7.19
CA ALA A 18 -0.84 7.53 -7.91
C ALA A 18 0.32 8.03 -7.03
N GLY A 19 1.55 7.82 -7.47
CA GLY A 19 2.76 8.29 -6.79
C GLY A 19 3.69 8.97 -7.80
N ASP A 20 4.18 10.17 -7.47
CA ASP A 20 4.95 11.03 -8.38
C ASP A 20 4.39 11.03 -9.82
N SER A 21 5.10 10.40 -10.76
CA SER A 21 4.73 10.30 -12.18
C SER A 21 4.20 8.93 -12.62
N VAL A 22 3.89 8.03 -11.67
CA VAL A 22 3.40 6.68 -11.94
C VAL A 22 2.00 6.45 -11.35
N VAL A 23 1.13 5.81 -12.14
CA VAL A 23 -0.16 5.29 -11.71
C VAL A 23 -0.20 3.79 -11.98
N GLY A 24 -0.66 3.01 -11.00
CA GLY A 24 -0.77 1.56 -11.15
C GLY A 24 -1.18 0.85 -9.86
N SER A 25 -1.07 -0.47 -9.84
CA SER A 25 -1.34 -1.25 -8.62
C SER A 25 -0.35 -0.91 -7.49
N ILE A 26 -0.69 -1.31 -6.26
CA ILE A 26 0.19 -1.18 -5.08
C ILE A 26 1.58 -1.78 -5.30
N HIS A 27 1.69 -2.80 -6.15
CA HIS A 27 2.95 -3.48 -6.50
C HIS A 27 3.75 -2.69 -7.52
N GLN A 28 3.10 -2.28 -8.62
CA GLN A 28 3.76 -1.58 -9.72
C GLN A 28 4.29 -0.21 -9.27
N VAL A 29 3.50 0.54 -8.52
CA VAL A 29 3.91 1.86 -8.00
C VAL A 29 5.07 1.72 -7.01
N GLY A 30 5.00 0.76 -6.08
CA GLY A 30 6.09 0.52 -5.13
C GLY A 30 7.40 0.12 -5.81
N ALA A 31 7.33 -0.80 -6.79
CA ALA A 31 8.50 -1.24 -7.56
C ALA A 31 9.13 -0.08 -8.35
N LYS A 32 8.29 0.73 -9.01
CA LYS A 32 8.76 1.87 -9.81
C LYS A 32 9.46 2.93 -8.97
N LEU A 33 8.90 3.28 -7.80
CA LEU A 33 9.47 4.30 -6.94
C LEU A 33 10.76 3.84 -6.24
N GLU A 34 10.86 2.57 -5.83
CA GLU A 34 12.12 2.03 -5.29
C GLU A 34 13.18 1.75 -6.36
N GLY A 35 12.83 1.79 -7.66
CA GLY A 35 13.73 1.37 -8.73
C GLY A 35 14.04 -0.14 -8.70
N ALA A 36 13.11 -0.94 -8.18
CA ALA A 36 13.24 -2.39 -8.05
C ALA A 36 12.45 -3.15 -9.14
N PRO A 37 12.84 -4.38 -9.49
CA PRO A 37 12.11 -5.18 -10.48
C PRO A 37 10.73 -5.63 -9.99
N SER A 38 10.51 -5.70 -8.68
CA SER A 38 9.25 -6.09 -8.07
C SER A 38 9.09 -5.47 -6.67
N CYS A 39 7.85 -5.49 -6.17
CA CYS A 39 7.51 -5.00 -4.84
C CYS A 39 6.27 -5.73 -4.30
N ASN A 40 6.34 -6.19 -3.05
CA ASN A 40 5.14 -6.63 -2.33
C ASN A 40 4.43 -5.41 -1.71
N GLY A 41 3.46 -4.85 -2.43
CA GLY A 41 2.74 -3.64 -2.02
C GLY A 41 2.06 -3.75 -0.65
N TRP A 42 1.61 -4.95 -0.26
CA TRP A 42 0.89 -5.16 1.01
C TRP A 42 1.74 -4.84 2.24
N THR A 43 3.00 -5.26 2.22
CA THR A 43 3.94 -5.04 3.34
C THR A 43 4.81 -3.80 3.12
N TYR A 44 4.81 -3.24 1.91
CA TYR A 44 5.58 -2.05 1.58
C TYR A 44 4.85 -0.75 1.96
N TRP A 45 3.54 -0.67 1.68
CA TRP A 45 2.76 0.54 1.94
C TRP A 45 2.18 0.54 3.35
N CYS A 46 2.25 1.70 4.00
CA CYS A 46 1.61 1.98 5.27
C CYS A 46 0.79 3.27 5.22
N PHE A 47 -0.14 3.38 6.16
CA PHE A 47 -0.90 4.60 6.43
C PHE A 47 -0.76 4.98 7.91
N LYS A 48 -1.11 6.22 8.25
CA LYS A 48 -1.13 6.67 9.64
C LYS A 48 -2.52 6.41 10.25
N ARG A 49 -2.55 5.77 11.42
CA ARG A 49 -3.74 5.58 12.25
C ARG A 49 -3.33 5.78 13.70
N ASP A 50 -4.01 6.67 14.40
CA ASP A 50 -3.75 6.97 15.82
C ASP A 50 -2.26 7.26 16.11
N GLY A 51 -1.64 8.06 15.24
CA GLY A 51 -0.22 8.41 15.32
C GLY A 51 0.77 7.30 14.94
N LYS A 52 0.31 6.07 14.71
CA LYS A 52 1.14 4.91 14.35
C LYS A 52 1.13 4.64 12.85
N ARG A 53 2.24 4.08 12.34
CA ARG A 53 2.31 3.54 10.98
C ARG A 53 1.75 2.12 10.97
N VAL A 54 0.75 1.88 10.13
CA VAL A 54 0.09 0.58 9.99
C VAL A 54 0.24 0.12 8.55
N LEU A 55 0.73 -1.10 8.34
CA LEU A 55 0.83 -1.71 7.00
C LEU A 55 -0.56 -1.93 6.42
N ILE A 56 -0.72 -1.69 5.11
CA ILE A 56 -2.02 -1.93 4.45
C ILE A 56 -2.41 -3.42 4.46
N ASP A 57 -1.44 -4.33 4.66
CA ASP A 57 -1.70 -5.76 4.87
C ASP A 57 -2.63 -6.04 6.06
N GLN A 58 -2.61 -5.18 7.09
CA GLN A 58 -3.51 -5.32 8.25
C GLN A 58 -4.97 -5.14 7.85
N LEU A 59 -5.26 -4.26 6.89
CA LEU A 59 -6.62 -4.08 6.36
C LEU A 59 -7.08 -5.31 5.57
N ARG A 60 -6.17 -5.89 4.77
CA ARG A 60 -6.44 -7.14 4.04
C ARG A 60 -6.74 -8.29 5.00
N LYS A 61 -5.97 -8.40 6.09
CA LYS A 61 -6.21 -9.40 7.12
C LYS A 61 -7.58 -9.21 7.77
N GLN A 62 -7.91 -7.98 8.18
CA GLN A 62 -9.21 -7.66 8.77
C GLN A 62 -10.37 -8.13 7.88
N ILE A 63 -10.36 -7.78 6.59
CA ILE A 63 -11.42 -8.21 5.65
C ILE A 63 -11.49 -9.73 5.54
N ARG A 64 -10.35 -10.44 5.49
CA ARG A 64 -10.35 -11.91 5.43
C ARG A 64 -10.92 -12.54 6.69
N ASP A 65 -10.58 -12.01 7.86
CA ASP A 65 -11.09 -12.49 9.14
C ASP A 65 -12.61 -12.26 9.22
N GLU A 66 -13.11 -11.11 8.74
CA GLU A 66 -14.54 -10.79 8.63
C GLU A 66 -15.27 -11.70 7.62
N MET A 67 -14.65 -12.04 6.48
CA MET A 67 -15.24 -12.93 5.47
C MET A 67 -15.38 -14.39 5.93
N VAL A 68 -14.50 -14.85 6.82
CA VAL A 68 -14.55 -16.21 7.40
C VAL A 68 -15.55 -16.31 8.55
N ALA A 69 -15.92 -15.16 9.15
CA ALA A 69 -16.89 -15.09 10.23
C ALA A 69 -18.36 -15.12 9.76
N VAL A 70 -18.60 -15.30 8.45
CA VAL A 70 -19.92 -15.45 7.82
C VAL A 70 -20.16 -16.91 7.45
#